data_AF-A0A7K1FGW6-F1
#
_entry.id   AF-A0A7K1FGW6-F1
#
_cell.length_a   1.000
_cell.length_b   1.000
_cell.length_c   1.000
_cell.angle_alpha   90.00
_cell.angle_beta   90.00
_cell.angle_gamma   90.00
#
_symmetry.space_group_name_H-M   'P 1'
#
loop_
_entity.id
_entity.type
_entity.pdbx_description
1 polymer ?
#
loop_
_entity_poly.entity_id
_entity_poly.type
_entity_poly.pdbx_seq_one_letter_code
_entity_poly.pdbx_strand_id
1 'polypeptide(L)'
;MNPTDSRTTTRTRPTGRPGRTADRRGTTRSVRALAGLATGAALLLAGACGSQGTPVRADGTTPALTTPAASATTTAPVSSSVVDGPAGTYPTGTVIEYTWNTGSIAPPYNHEWTVTLTVGEDGSPDTGTLMFQAMYVEDEPSWEQTFEPGPEAVAAYLAVVHEQFPDGTIDDADDGSVGGSWATYRITLPDGTVFGDRLGFNRDSRIAMEALEEASKALVPAKVWNEVEGQYLDWQAEQDQ
;
A
#
# COMPACT_ATOMS: atom_id res chain seq x y z
N MET A 1 -11.99 -25.83 57.62
CA MET A 1 -12.14 -24.41 58.00
C MET A 1 -10.73 -23.86 58.20
N ASN A 2 -10.21 -23.10 57.24
CA ASN A 2 -8.90 -22.45 57.32
C ASN A 2 -9.13 -20.93 57.41
N PRO A 3 -8.45 -20.21 58.32
CA PRO A 3 -8.62 -18.78 58.46
C PRO A 3 -7.84 -18.04 57.38
N THR A 4 -8.52 -17.07 56.77
CA THR A 4 -8.00 -16.15 55.76
C THR A 4 -7.14 -15.08 56.43
N ASP A 5 -5.84 -15.06 56.11
CA ASP A 5 -4.89 -14.06 56.58
C ASP A 5 -4.93 -12.83 55.64
N SER A 6 -5.44 -11.71 56.14
CA SER A 6 -5.64 -10.46 55.38
C SER A 6 -4.42 -9.56 55.53
N ARG A 7 -3.49 -9.57 54.57
CA ARG A 7 -2.36 -8.64 54.54
C ARG A 7 -2.67 -7.39 53.73
N THR A 8 -2.97 -6.31 54.45
CA THR A 8 -2.99 -4.93 53.93
C THR A 8 -1.58 -4.49 53.58
N THR A 9 -1.28 -4.29 52.28
CA THR A 9 0.00 -3.75 51.82
C THR A 9 -0.15 -2.26 51.51
N THR A 10 0.39 -1.40 52.37
CA THR A 10 0.47 0.05 52.15
C THR A 10 1.56 0.34 51.12
N ARG A 11 1.16 0.76 49.92
CA ARG A 11 2.08 1.09 48.82
C ARG A 11 2.51 2.55 48.92
N THR A 12 3.75 2.79 49.35
CA THR A 12 4.39 4.12 49.36
C THR A 12 4.68 4.57 47.92
N ARG A 13 4.20 5.76 47.56
CA ARG A 13 4.36 6.37 46.23
C ARG A 13 5.73 7.08 46.16
N PRO A 14 6.63 6.77 45.22
CA PRO A 14 7.86 7.52 45.04
C PRO A 14 7.56 8.80 44.25
N THR A 15 7.80 9.94 44.88
CA THR A 15 7.87 11.25 44.25
C THR A 15 9.28 11.46 43.71
N GLY A 16 9.43 11.59 42.40
CA GLY A 16 10.63 12.19 41.81
C GLY A 16 11.03 11.60 40.47
N ARG A 17 10.77 12.35 39.39
CA ARG A 17 11.67 12.31 38.23
C ARG A 17 11.86 13.73 37.68
N PRO A 18 13.12 14.18 37.49
CA PRO A 18 13.43 15.53 37.05
C PRO A 18 13.08 15.73 35.57
N GLY A 19 12.71 16.97 35.25
CA GLY A 19 12.31 17.42 33.92
C GLY A 19 13.37 17.14 32.88
N ARG A 20 12.93 16.52 31.78
CA ARG A 20 13.67 16.41 30.54
C ARG A 20 13.08 17.43 29.59
N THR A 21 13.78 18.55 29.43
CA THR A 21 13.49 19.58 28.43
C THR A 21 13.79 18.97 27.07
N ALA A 22 12.75 18.53 26.35
CA ALA A 22 12.88 18.15 24.95
C ALA A 22 12.96 19.43 24.12
N ASP A 23 14.09 19.63 23.45
CA ASP A 23 14.30 20.63 22.41
C ASP A 23 13.37 20.30 21.23
N ARG A 24 12.20 20.95 21.22
CA ARG A 24 11.18 20.84 20.18
C ARG A 24 11.58 21.79 19.05
N ARG A 25 12.48 21.36 18.16
CA ARG A 25 12.66 22.02 16.87
C ARG A 25 11.43 21.73 16.02
N GLY A 26 10.55 22.72 15.95
CA GLY A 26 9.36 22.67 15.12
C GLY A 26 9.73 22.59 13.64
N THR A 27 9.57 21.40 13.07
CA THR A 27 9.41 21.25 11.62
C THR A 27 7.97 21.61 11.31
N THR A 28 7.73 22.89 11.01
CA THR A 28 6.43 23.38 10.55
C THR A 28 6.18 22.81 9.15
N ARG A 29 5.66 21.58 9.04
CA ARG A 29 5.11 21.09 7.78
C ARG A 29 3.76 21.79 7.58
N SER A 30 3.72 22.67 6.58
CA SER A 30 2.53 23.39 6.15
C SER A 30 1.45 22.39 5.73
N VAL A 31 0.40 22.28 6.54
CA VAL A 31 -0.85 21.60 6.17
C VAL A 31 -1.47 22.40 5.03
N ARG A 32 -1.27 21.97 3.78
CA ARG A 32 -2.01 22.51 2.63
C ARG A 32 -3.40 21.92 2.68
N ALA A 33 -4.39 22.76 2.99
CA ALA A 33 -5.79 22.42 2.80
C ALA A 33 -6.05 22.20 1.30
N LEU A 34 -6.34 20.96 0.92
CA LEU A 34 -6.82 20.61 -0.42
C LEU A 34 -8.33 20.92 -0.49
N ALA A 35 -8.64 22.12 -1.00
CA ALA A 35 -9.96 22.39 -1.55
C ALA A 35 -10.09 21.66 -2.90
N GLY A 36 -11.22 20.98 -3.06
CA GLY A 36 -11.44 19.98 -4.11
C GLY A 36 -11.36 20.47 -5.56
N LEU A 37 -11.21 19.50 -6.45
CA LEU A 37 -11.34 19.64 -7.89
C LEU A 37 -11.59 18.26 -8.51
N ALA A 38 -12.84 17.77 -8.44
CA ALA A 38 -13.32 16.76 -9.37
C ALA A 38 -14.06 17.48 -10.51
N THR A 39 -13.30 18.00 -11.47
CA THR A 39 -13.86 18.50 -12.74
C THR A 39 -13.94 17.32 -13.69
N GLY A 40 -15.17 17.01 -14.12
CA GLY A 40 -15.42 15.99 -15.12
C GLY A 40 -14.72 16.31 -16.44
N ALA A 41 -14.08 15.30 -17.02
CA ALA A 41 -13.60 15.31 -18.38
C ALA A 41 -14.43 14.32 -19.20
N ALA A 42 -15.32 14.85 -20.04
CA ALA A 42 -15.98 14.09 -21.09
C ALA A 42 -14.97 13.78 -22.19
N LEU A 43 -14.72 12.50 -22.45
CA LEU A 43 -13.83 12.04 -23.52
C LEU A 43 -14.58 12.03 -24.86
N LEU A 44 -14.19 12.93 -25.77
CA LEU A 44 -14.57 12.90 -27.18
C LEU A 44 -13.64 11.95 -27.93
N LEU A 45 -14.17 10.80 -28.38
CA LEU A 45 -13.52 9.93 -29.35
C LEU A 45 -13.57 10.55 -30.75
N ALA A 46 -12.44 11.05 -31.22
CA ALA A 46 -12.22 11.34 -32.64
C ALA A 46 -11.16 10.36 -33.17
N GLY A 47 -11.61 9.45 -34.03
CA GLY A 47 -10.72 8.60 -34.81
C GLY A 47 -9.95 9.40 -35.86
N ALA A 48 -8.74 8.95 -36.18
CA ALA A 48 -8.05 9.32 -37.40
C ALA A 48 -7.25 8.13 -37.92
N CYS A 49 -7.39 7.94 -39.22
CA CYS A 49 -7.00 6.81 -40.04
C CYS A 49 -5.61 7.05 -40.65
N GLY A 50 -4.77 6.00 -40.68
CA GLY A 50 -3.85 5.68 -41.77
C GLY A 50 -2.52 6.43 -41.89
N SER A 51 -1.44 5.69 -42.13
CA SER A 51 -0.64 5.78 -43.38
C SER A 51 0.47 4.70 -43.34
N GLN A 52 0.43 3.78 -44.31
CA GLN A 52 1.36 3.67 -45.45
C GLN A 52 2.78 3.22 -45.10
N GLY A 53 3.02 1.93 -45.36
CA GLY A 53 4.35 1.35 -45.38
C GLY A 53 5.12 1.73 -46.64
N THR A 54 6.41 1.92 -46.47
CA THR A 54 7.41 1.98 -47.54
C THR A 54 8.24 0.69 -47.54
N PRO A 55 8.48 0.08 -48.71
CA PRO A 55 9.44 -1.02 -48.82
C PRO A 55 10.87 -0.48 -48.86
N VAL A 56 11.70 -0.86 -47.89
CA VAL A 56 13.14 -0.57 -47.89
C VAL A 56 13.87 -1.59 -48.75
N ARG A 57 14.61 -1.07 -49.73
CA ARG A 57 15.49 -1.76 -50.67
C ARG A 57 16.79 -2.16 -49.96
N ALA A 58 17.12 -3.45 -49.94
CA ALA A 58 18.39 -3.96 -49.45
C ALA A 58 19.44 -3.89 -50.58
N ASP A 59 20.37 -2.94 -50.49
CA ASP A 59 21.61 -2.96 -51.27
C ASP A 59 22.71 -3.63 -50.45
N GLY A 60 23.32 -4.64 -51.06
CA GLY A 60 24.41 -5.42 -50.48
C GLY A 60 25.69 -4.61 -50.39
N THR A 61 26.34 -4.67 -49.23
CA THR A 61 27.76 -4.41 -49.07
C THR A 61 28.26 -5.27 -47.91
N THR A 62 29.14 -6.20 -48.23
CA THR A 62 29.84 -7.07 -47.28
C THR A 62 30.89 -6.25 -46.52
N PRO A 63 30.86 -6.17 -45.18
CA PRO A 63 31.98 -5.69 -44.39
C PRO A 63 32.84 -6.86 -43.88
N ALA A 64 34.14 -6.60 -43.84
CA ALA A 64 35.19 -7.53 -43.44
C ALA A 64 35.04 -8.06 -42.01
N LEU A 65 35.45 -9.32 -41.80
CA LEU A 65 35.69 -9.90 -40.48
C LEU A 65 36.71 -9.04 -39.73
N THR A 66 36.23 -8.30 -38.73
CA THR A 66 37.08 -7.66 -37.72
C THR A 66 36.72 -8.29 -36.39
N THR A 67 37.71 -8.94 -35.77
CA THR A 67 37.59 -9.60 -34.46
C THR A 67 37.17 -8.57 -33.41
N PRO A 68 36.07 -8.79 -32.66
CA PRO A 68 35.68 -7.87 -31.61
C PRO A 68 36.68 -7.97 -30.45
N ALA A 69 37.34 -6.85 -30.15
CA ALA A 69 38.06 -6.67 -28.90
C ALA A 69 37.06 -6.79 -27.74
N ALA A 70 37.44 -7.56 -26.73
CA ALA A 70 36.65 -7.80 -25.53
C ALA A 70 36.09 -6.50 -24.96
N SER A 71 34.78 -6.30 -25.08
CA SER A 71 34.09 -5.20 -24.43
C SER A 71 34.19 -5.40 -22.93
N ALA A 72 34.96 -4.54 -22.27
CA ALA A 72 34.94 -4.43 -20.82
C ALA A 72 33.54 -3.91 -20.42
N THR A 73 32.73 -4.77 -19.83
CA THR A 73 31.47 -4.38 -19.20
C THR A 73 31.80 -3.55 -17.97
N THR A 74 31.91 -2.23 -18.13
CA THR A 74 31.88 -1.30 -17.02
C THR A 74 30.44 -1.25 -16.53
N THR A 75 30.12 -2.07 -15.52
CA THR A 75 28.87 -1.96 -14.78
C THR A 75 28.88 -0.60 -14.08
N ALA A 76 28.11 0.34 -14.61
CA ALA A 76 27.89 1.61 -13.96
C ALA A 76 27.30 1.35 -12.56
N PRO A 77 27.73 2.08 -11.52
CA PRO A 77 27.06 2.01 -10.23
C PRO A 77 25.61 2.43 -10.44
N VAL A 78 24.68 1.51 -10.19
CA VAL A 78 23.25 1.81 -10.12
C VAL A 78 23.08 2.78 -8.96
N SER A 79 22.92 4.06 -9.26
CA SER A 79 22.53 5.05 -8.27
C SER A 79 21.11 4.71 -7.83
N SER A 80 20.98 4.27 -6.58
CA SER A 80 19.72 3.95 -5.92
C SER A 80 18.93 5.22 -5.58
N SER A 81 18.51 5.99 -6.59
CA SER A 81 17.49 7.04 -6.47
C SER A 81 16.17 6.44 -6.93
N VAL A 82 15.59 5.57 -6.11
CA VAL A 82 14.37 4.80 -6.44
C VAL A 82 13.13 5.70 -6.56
N VAL A 83 13.17 6.95 -6.10
CA VAL A 83 11.98 7.80 -5.94
C VAL A 83 12.18 9.22 -6.51
N ASP A 84 12.89 9.38 -7.62
CA ASP A 84 12.99 10.68 -8.33
C ASP A 84 12.17 10.73 -9.63
N GLY A 85 11.38 9.70 -9.91
CA GLY A 85 10.42 9.70 -11.01
C GLY A 85 9.23 10.60 -10.71
N PRO A 86 8.57 11.20 -11.72
CA PRO A 86 7.29 11.86 -11.52
C PRO A 86 6.35 10.90 -10.76
N ALA A 87 5.64 11.43 -9.76
CA ALA A 87 4.74 10.70 -8.88
C ALA A 87 4.09 9.49 -9.58
N GLY A 88 4.54 8.28 -9.25
CA GLY A 88 3.85 7.04 -9.64
C GLY A 88 4.52 6.10 -10.65
N THR A 89 5.76 6.32 -11.10
CA THR A 89 6.46 5.26 -11.89
C THR A 89 7.25 4.33 -10.98
N TYR A 90 6.65 3.21 -10.60
CA TYR A 90 7.34 2.12 -9.91
C TYR A 90 8.04 1.19 -10.91
N PRO A 91 9.18 0.57 -10.55
CA PRO A 91 9.80 -0.46 -11.37
C PRO A 91 8.85 -1.64 -11.62
N THR A 92 8.90 -2.23 -12.82
CA THR A 92 8.21 -3.49 -13.13
C THR A 92 8.55 -4.59 -12.15
N GLY A 93 7.54 -5.31 -11.68
CA GLY A 93 7.65 -6.33 -10.64
C GLY A 93 7.56 -5.77 -9.22
N THR A 94 7.35 -4.46 -9.05
CA THR A 94 7.02 -3.89 -7.74
C THR A 94 5.67 -4.43 -7.28
N VAL A 95 5.61 -4.88 -6.03
CA VAL A 95 4.40 -5.34 -5.36
C VAL A 95 4.01 -4.32 -4.30
N ILE A 96 2.78 -3.83 -4.36
CA ILE A 96 2.22 -2.91 -3.39
C ILE A 96 1.09 -3.63 -2.65
N GLU A 97 1.15 -3.64 -1.33
CA GLU A 97 0.24 -4.36 -0.45
C GLU A 97 -0.31 -3.40 0.59
N TYR A 98 -1.64 -3.38 0.73
CA TYR A 98 -2.35 -2.68 1.79
C TYR A 98 -3.26 -3.67 2.51
N THR A 99 -3.04 -3.82 3.81
CA THR A 99 -3.80 -4.72 4.68
C THR A 99 -4.49 -3.90 5.74
N TRP A 100 -5.80 -4.01 5.83
CA TRP A 100 -6.62 -3.31 6.83
C TRP A 100 -7.23 -4.31 7.80
N ASN A 101 -7.22 -3.96 9.08
CA ASN A 101 -7.72 -4.79 10.16
C ASN A 101 -8.74 -4.01 11.01
N THR A 102 -9.90 -4.61 11.25
CA THR A 102 -10.98 -3.99 12.05
C THR A 102 -10.57 -3.62 13.48
N GLY A 103 -9.53 -4.26 14.03
CA GLY A 103 -9.05 -4.05 15.39
C GLY A 103 -9.66 -5.05 16.39
N SER A 104 -9.78 -4.66 17.66
CA SER A 104 -10.19 -5.56 18.75
C SER A 104 -11.70 -5.75 18.88
N ILE A 105 -12.41 -5.94 17.77
CA ILE A 105 -13.84 -6.29 17.80
C ILE A 105 -13.97 -7.78 18.17
N ALA A 106 -15.00 -8.11 18.96
CA ALA A 106 -15.26 -9.50 19.31
C ALA A 106 -15.61 -10.33 18.05
N PRO A 107 -15.26 -11.63 18.01
CA PRO A 107 -15.73 -12.53 16.96
C PRO A 107 -17.26 -12.54 16.86
N PRO A 108 -17.85 -12.77 15.67
CA PRO A 108 -17.21 -13.04 14.37
C PRO A 108 -16.87 -11.76 13.56
N TYR A 109 -16.97 -10.60 14.19
CA TYR A 109 -16.91 -9.30 13.50
C TYR A 109 -15.49 -8.79 13.24
N ASN A 110 -14.47 -9.45 13.79
CA ASN A 110 -13.09 -9.15 13.42
C ASN A 110 -12.75 -9.79 12.08
N HIS A 111 -12.40 -8.95 11.11
CA HIS A 111 -11.78 -9.37 9.87
C HIS A 111 -10.59 -8.50 9.51
N GLU A 112 -9.82 -9.07 8.61
CA GLU A 112 -8.76 -8.43 7.85
C GLU A 112 -9.09 -8.51 6.37
N TRP A 113 -8.76 -7.47 5.62
CA TRP A 113 -8.73 -7.56 4.17
C TRP A 113 -7.43 -6.98 3.62
N THR A 114 -6.94 -7.60 2.55
CA THR A 114 -5.68 -7.23 1.91
C THR A 114 -5.92 -7.01 0.43
N VAL A 115 -5.42 -5.88 -0.08
CA VAL A 115 -5.33 -5.58 -1.51
C VAL A 115 -3.86 -5.61 -1.90
N THR A 116 -3.52 -6.46 -2.85
CA THR A 116 -2.18 -6.57 -3.44
C THR A 116 -2.23 -6.16 -4.91
N LEU A 117 -1.27 -5.35 -5.34
CA LEU A 117 -1.12 -4.87 -6.71
C LEU A 117 0.30 -5.16 -7.21
N THR A 118 0.41 -5.77 -8.40
CA THR A 118 1.70 -5.96 -9.07
C THR A 118 1.83 -5.01 -10.26
N VAL A 119 2.96 -4.31 -10.35
CA VAL A 119 3.26 -3.37 -11.44
C VAL A 119 3.91 -4.13 -12.61
N GLY A 120 3.33 -4.01 -13.81
CA GLY A 120 3.75 -4.63 -15.06
C GLY A 120 4.89 -3.91 -15.80
N GLU A 121 5.23 -4.41 -17.00
CA GLU A 121 6.42 -4.00 -17.79
C GLU A 121 6.39 -2.54 -18.27
N ASP A 122 5.21 -2.00 -18.51
CA ASP A 122 4.99 -0.62 -18.96
C ASP A 122 4.65 0.33 -17.79
N GLY A 123 4.78 -0.14 -16.56
CA GLY A 123 4.32 0.58 -15.37
C GLY A 123 2.80 0.56 -15.20
N SER A 124 2.06 -0.09 -16.11
CA SER A 124 0.64 -0.39 -15.91
C SER A 124 0.51 -1.51 -14.87
N PRO A 125 -0.61 -1.58 -14.15
CA PRO A 125 -0.87 -2.71 -13.28
C PRO A 125 -1.09 -4.00 -14.08
N ASP A 126 -0.44 -5.07 -13.67
CA ASP A 126 -0.58 -6.36 -14.36
C ASP A 126 -1.78 -7.12 -13.77
N THR A 127 -1.76 -7.32 -12.45
CA THR A 127 -2.79 -8.05 -11.70
C THR A 127 -2.94 -7.49 -10.29
N GLY A 128 -4.17 -7.51 -9.79
CA GLY A 128 -4.51 -7.26 -8.40
C GLY A 128 -5.15 -8.46 -7.73
N THR A 129 -5.01 -8.56 -6.42
CA THR A 129 -5.68 -9.57 -5.58
C THR A 129 -6.39 -8.87 -4.43
N LEU A 130 -7.63 -9.26 -4.15
CA LEU A 130 -8.36 -8.92 -2.94
C LEU A 130 -8.52 -10.20 -2.11
N MET A 131 -8.11 -10.15 -0.85
CA MET A 131 -8.31 -11.22 0.12
C MET A 131 -9.09 -10.69 1.32
N PHE A 132 -10.10 -11.41 1.78
CA PHE A 132 -10.71 -11.25 3.09
C PHE A 132 -10.36 -12.45 3.96
N GLN A 133 -10.11 -12.22 5.25
CA GLN A 133 -9.83 -13.25 6.23
C GLN A 133 -10.61 -12.97 7.52
N ALA A 134 -11.37 -13.96 7.98
CA ALA A 134 -11.97 -13.91 9.30
C ALA A 134 -10.91 -14.19 10.38
N MET A 135 -10.87 -13.38 11.42
CA MET A 135 -9.88 -13.50 12.49
C MET A 135 -10.47 -14.21 13.71
N TYR A 136 -9.60 -14.82 14.53
CA TYR A 136 -9.93 -15.47 15.83
C TYR A 136 -10.74 -16.78 15.78
N VAL A 137 -10.84 -17.43 14.63
CA VAL A 137 -11.42 -18.78 14.51
C VAL A 137 -10.33 -19.77 14.12
N GLU A 138 -10.40 -21.02 14.59
CA GLU A 138 -9.27 -21.97 14.48
C GLU A 138 -8.88 -22.28 13.01
N ASP A 139 -9.84 -22.20 12.09
CA ASP A 139 -9.68 -22.48 10.66
C ASP A 139 -9.63 -21.21 9.78
N GLU A 140 -9.60 -20.01 10.37
CA GLU A 140 -9.56 -18.65 9.75
C GLU A 140 -9.95 -18.63 8.25
N PRO A 141 -11.25 -18.80 7.92
CA PRO A 141 -11.67 -18.87 6.54
C PRO A 141 -11.26 -17.59 5.81
N SER A 142 -10.73 -17.79 4.61
CA SER A 142 -10.31 -16.73 3.72
C SER A 142 -10.97 -16.86 2.35
N TRP A 143 -11.20 -15.71 1.75
CA TRP A 143 -11.85 -15.57 0.45
C TRP A 143 -10.99 -14.66 -0.40
N GLU A 144 -10.52 -15.17 -1.53
CA GLU A 144 -9.58 -14.49 -2.41
C GLU A 144 -10.14 -14.39 -3.82
N GLN A 145 -10.00 -13.21 -4.43
CA GLN A 145 -10.31 -12.99 -5.83
C GLN A 145 -9.21 -12.17 -6.51
N THR A 146 -8.89 -12.53 -7.74
CA THR A 146 -8.00 -11.75 -8.61
C THR A 146 -8.81 -10.77 -9.44
N PHE A 147 -8.20 -9.65 -9.81
CA PHE A 147 -8.81 -8.63 -10.65
C PHE A 147 -7.79 -7.90 -11.52
N GLU A 148 -8.27 -7.32 -12.61
CA GLU A 148 -7.49 -6.43 -13.48
C GLU A 148 -7.94 -4.99 -13.21
N PRO A 149 -7.15 -4.17 -12.51
CA PRO A 149 -7.53 -2.80 -12.22
C PRO A 149 -7.43 -1.91 -13.46
N GLY A 150 -8.35 -0.95 -13.58
CA GLY A 150 -8.29 0.03 -14.66
C GLY A 150 -7.07 0.96 -14.51
N PRO A 151 -6.44 1.40 -15.61
CA PRO A 151 -5.22 2.22 -15.56
C PRO A 151 -5.42 3.55 -14.81
N GLU A 152 -6.61 4.16 -14.91
CA GLU A 152 -6.94 5.39 -14.18
C GLU A 152 -7.04 5.15 -12.67
N ALA A 153 -7.63 4.03 -12.24
CA ALA A 153 -7.74 3.67 -10.82
C ALA A 153 -6.36 3.41 -10.20
N VAL A 154 -5.45 2.83 -10.98
CA VAL A 154 -4.06 2.61 -10.53
C VAL A 154 -3.29 3.90 -10.45
N ALA A 155 -3.37 4.76 -11.45
CA ALA A 155 -2.73 6.07 -11.38
C ALA A 155 -3.21 6.86 -10.14
N ALA A 156 -4.52 6.81 -9.83
CA ALA A 156 -5.07 7.43 -8.64
C ALA A 156 -4.54 6.78 -7.34
N TYR A 157 -4.51 5.45 -7.27
CA TYR A 157 -3.97 4.72 -6.11
C TYR A 157 -2.49 5.05 -5.85
N LEU A 158 -1.65 5.00 -6.89
CA LEU A 158 -0.22 5.30 -6.79
C LEU A 158 0.03 6.78 -6.44
N ALA A 159 -0.83 7.69 -6.89
CA ALA A 159 -0.76 9.10 -6.49
C ALA A 159 -1.02 9.28 -4.98
N VAL A 160 -2.03 8.59 -4.43
CA VAL A 160 -2.30 8.61 -2.98
C VAL A 160 -1.14 8.02 -2.21
N VAL A 161 -0.59 6.89 -2.64
CA VAL A 161 0.62 6.30 -2.06
C VAL A 161 1.76 7.31 -2.04
N HIS A 162 2.06 7.93 -3.18
CA HIS A 162 3.17 8.89 -3.26
C HIS A 162 2.94 10.13 -2.39
N GLU A 163 1.70 10.61 -2.29
CA GLU A 163 1.33 11.75 -1.43
C GLU A 163 1.50 11.42 0.06
N GLN A 164 1.05 10.25 0.50
CA GLN A 164 1.14 9.84 1.90
C GLN A 164 2.57 9.42 2.30
N PHE A 165 3.35 8.89 1.35
CA PHE A 165 4.69 8.34 1.59
C PHE A 165 5.73 8.89 0.61
N PRO A 166 5.97 10.22 0.58
CA PRO A 166 6.89 10.82 -0.40
C PRO A 166 8.33 10.29 -0.26
N ASP A 167 8.75 9.97 0.96
CA ASP A 167 10.08 9.44 1.28
C ASP A 167 10.06 7.92 1.54
N GLY A 168 8.91 7.26 1.36
CA GLY A 168 8.71 5.83 1.64
C GLY A 168 8.64 5.46 3.12
N THR A 169 8.60 6.42 4.04
CA THR A 169 8.53 6.19 5.49
C THR A 169 7.47 7.07 6.16
N ILE A 170 6.83 6.55 7.21
CA ILE A 170 6.06 7.34 8.16
C ILE A 170 6.89 7.53 9.43
N ASP A 171 6.70 8.67 10.11
CA ASP A 171 7.30 8.89 11.41
C ASP A 171 6.53 8.05 12.45
N ASP A 172 7.15 6.93 12.83
CA ASP A 172 6.69 5.91 13.79
C ASP A 172 6.69 6.41 15.24
N ALA A 173 6.24 7.65 15.47
CA ALA A 173 5.96 8.13 16.81
C ALA A 173 4.82 7.27 17.40
N ASP A 174 5.24 6.25 18.14
CA ASP A 174 4.40 5.22 18.76
C ASP A 174 3.61 5.86 19.90
N ASP A 175 2.48 6.47 19.55
CA ASP A 175 1.56 7.09 20.50
C ASP A 175 0.69 6.06 21.23
N GLY A 176 0.91 4.75 21.01
CA GLY A 176 0.31 3.67 21.80
C GLY A 176 -1.22 3.62 21.68
N SER A 177 -1.74 3.33 20.49
CA SER A 177 -3.18 3.09 20.31
C SER A 177 -3.57 1.69 20.83
N VAL A 178 -4.57 1.63 21.70
CA VAL A 178 -5.20 0.38 22.16
C VAL A 178 -6.67 0.36 21.75
N GLY A 179 -7.02 -0.48 20.78
CA GLY A 179 -8.42 -0.89 20.53
C GLY A 179 -9.15 -0.29 19.32
N GLY A 180 -8.46 0.18 18.29
CA GLY A 180 -9.10 0.63 17.03
C GLY A 180 -8.62 -0.14 15.80
N SER A 181 -9.25 0.10 14.66
CA SER A 181 -8.79 -0.40 13.37
C SER A 181 -7.39 0.13 13.07
N TRP A 182 -6.59 -0.67 12.41
CA TRP A 182 -5.23 -0.35 11.99
C TRP A 182 -4.99 -0.95 10.61
N ALA A 183 -3.95 -0.48 9.94
CA ALA A 183 -3.54 -1.06 8.66
C ALA A 183 -2.03 -1.25 8.62
N THR A 184 -1.56 -2.04 7.66
CA THR A 184 -0.18 -2.04 7.22
C THR A 184 -0.13 -1.73 5.74
N TYR A 185 0.90 -1.00 5.36
CA TYR A 185 1.22 -0.71 3.98
C TYR A 185 2.62 -1.24 3.67
N ARG A 186 2.81 -1.86 2.52
CA ARG A 186 4.10 -2.41 2.11
C ARG A 186 4.33 -2.23 0.61
N ILE A 187 5.54 -1.82 0.22
CA ILE A 187 6.05 -1.80 -1.14
C ILE A 187 7.26 -2.72 -1.20
N THR A 188 7.21 -3.74 -2.03
CA THR A 188 8.34 -4.63 -2.30
C THR A 188 8.85 -4.35 -3.71
N LEU A 189 10.08 -3.86 -3.83
CA LEU A 189 10.72 -3.65 -5.13
C LEU A 189 11.17 -4.98 -5.74
N PRO A 190 11.48 -5.01 -7.05
CA PRO A 190 11.97 -6.22 -7.74
C PRO A 190 13.29 -6.76 -7.19
N ASP A 191 14.11 -5.91 -6.56
CA ASP A 191 15.36 -6.33 -5.91
C ASP A 191 15.16 -6.91 -4.49
N GLY A 192 13.90 -6.97 -4.03
CA GLY A 192 13.52 -7.45 -2.70
C GLY A 192 13.58 -6.38 -1.60
N THR A 193 13.91 -5.13 -1.92
CA THR A 193 13.84 -4.03 -0.96
C THR A 193 12.39 -3.80 -0.55
N VAL A 194 12.13 -3.75 0.76
CA VAL A 194 10.81 -3.55 1.32
C VAL A 194 10.73 -2.18 2.02
N PHE A 195 9.75 -1.39 1.62
CA PHE A 195 9.29 -0.19 2.32
C PHE A 195 7.92 -0.48 2.91
N GLY A 196 7.54 0.22 3.97
CA GLY A 196 6.24 0.01 4.55
C GLY A 196 6.21 0.33 6.02
N ASP A 197 5.00 0.51 6.53
CA ASP A 197 4.79 0.86 7.92
C ASP A 197 3.41 0.44 8.41
N ARG A 198 3.21 0.52 9.73
CA ARG A 198 1.94 0.32 10.39
C ARG A 198 1.21 1.66 10.55
N LEU A 199 -0.07 1.65 10.21
CA LEU A 199 -0.91 2.85 10.15
C LEU A 199 -1.98 2.84 11.25
N GLY A 200 -2.44 4.04 11.62
CA GLY A 200 -3.56 4.24 12.54
C GLY A 200 -3.19 4.40 14.02
N PHE A 201 -1.90 4.44 14.37
CA PHE A 201 -1.43 4.57 15.77
C PHE A 201 -1.25 6.02 16.23
N ASN A 202 -1.14 6.96 15.30
CA ASN A 202 -1.13 8.40 15.58
C ASN A 202 -2.06 9.12 14.58
N ARG A 203 -2.25 10.42 14.79
CA ARG A 203 -3.20 11.21 13.98
C ARG A 203 -2.82 11.23 12.50
N ASP A 204 -1.55 11.42 12.19
CA ASP A 204 -1.09 11.57 10.81
C ASP A 204 -1.15 10.22 10.08
N SER A 205 -0.76 9.13 10.74
CA SER A 205 -0.88 7.78 10.18
C SER A 205 -2.34 7.32 10.06
N ARG A 206 -3.27 7.85 10.87
CA ARG A 206 -4.71 7.63 10.69
C ARG A 206 -5.24 8.27 9.41
N ILE A 207 -4.80 9.50 9.09
CA ILE A 207 -5.18 10.17 7.83
C ILE A 207 -4.66 9.37 6.63
N ALA A 208 -3.40 8.92 6.68
CA ALA A 208 -2.84 8.05 5.65
C ALA A 208 -3.59 6.71 5.52
N MET A 209 -3.97 6.10 6.66
CA MET A 209 -4.76 4.87 6.70
C MET A 209 -6.10 5.03 5.97
N GLU A 210 -6.85 6.10 6.28
CA GLU A 210 -8.16 6.38 5.69
C GLU A 210 -8.05 6.68 4.19
N ALA A 211 -7.06 7.47 3.78
CA ALA A 211 -6.81 7.78 2.37
C ALA A 211 -6.45 6.53 1.56
N LEU A 212 -5.59 5.65 2.10
CA LEU A 212 -5.24 4.38 1.46
C LEU A 212 -6.42 3.41 1.45
N GLU A 213 -7.23 3.35 2.50
CA GLU A 213 -8.43 2.52 2.54
C GLU A 213 -9.40 2.91 1.41
N GLU A 214 -9.70 4.19 1.26
CA GLU A 214 -10.57 4.70 0.20
C GLU A 214 -9.99 4.40 -1.19
N ALA A 215 -8.69 4.66 -1.38
CA ALA A 215 -8.01 4.41 -2.64
C ALA A 215 -7.97 2.91 -3.00
N SER A 216 -7.73 2.03 -2.02
CA SER A 216 -7.77 0.56 -2.22
C SER A 216 -9.17 0.08 -2.60
N LYS A 217 -10.23 0.62 -1.99
CA LYS A 217 -11.61 0.28 -2.37
C LYS A 217 -11.97 0.76 -3.77
N ALA A 218 -11.46 1.92 -4.19
CA ALA A 218 -11.65 2.44 -5.54
C ALA A 218 -10.82 1.68 -6.60
N LEU A 219 -9.69 1.09 -6.19
CA LEU A 219 -8.82 0.28 -7.03
C LEU A 219 -9.48 -1.05 -7.44
N VAL A 220 -10.20 -1.69 -6.53
CA VAL A 220 -10.85 -2.99 -6.76
C VAL A 220 -12.18 -2.80 -7.50
N PRO A 221 -12.45 -3.53 -8.60
CA PRO A 221 -13.76 -3.49 -9.24
C PRO A 221 -14.89 -3.84 -8.27
N ALA A 222 -15.95 -3.03 -8.23
CA ALA A 222 -17.05 -3.21 -7.28
C ALA A 222 -17.68 -4.62 -7.29
N LYS A 223 -17.72 -5.28 -8.45
CA LYS A 223 -18.18 -6.67 -8.56
C LYS A 223 -17.32 -7.62 -7.71
N VAL A 224 -16.00 -7.49 -7.80
CA VAL A 224 -15.04 -8.35 -7.08
C VAL A 224 -15.14 -8.09 -5.58
N TRP A 225 -15.21 -6.81 -5.18
CA TRP A 225 -15.39 -6.42 -3.79
C TRP A 225 -16.66 -7.04 -3.18
N ASN A 226 -17.80 -6.83 -3.83
CA ASN A 226 -19.10 -7.32 -3.34
C ASN A 226 -19.16 -8.85 -3.27
N GLU A 227 -18.47 -9.55 -4.17
CA GLU A 227 -18.45 -11.02 -4.17
C GLU A 227 -17.68 -11.56 -2.96
N VAL A 228 -16.48 -11.02 -2.69
CA VAL A 228 -15.65 -11.45 -1.55
C VAL A 228 -16.28 -11.03 -0.23
N GLU A 229 -16.78 -9.79 -0.13
CA GLU A 229 -17.48 -9.30 1.07
C GLU A 229 -18.77 -10.08 1.33
N GLY A 230 -19.52 -10.44 0.28
CA GLY A 230 -20.72 -11.27 0.39
C GLY A 230 -20.42 -12.64 1.00
N GLN A 231 -19.34 -13.30 0.57
CA GLN A 231 -18.92 -14.60 1.15
C GLN A 231 -18.57 -14.48 2.63
N TYR A 232 -17.90 -13.40 3.03
CA TYR A 232 -17.64 -13.11 4.44
C TYR A 232 -18.92 -12.90 5.25
N LEU A 233 -19.85 -12.09 4.74
CA LEU A 233 -21.11 -11.78 5.41
C LEU A 233 -22.01 -13.01 5.54
N ASP A 234 -22.06 -13.86 4.53
CA ASP A 234 -22.78 -15.13 4.58
C ASP A 234 -22.20 -16.05 5.66
N TRP A 235 -20.86 -16.18 5.71
CA TRP A 235 -20.19 -16.93 6.77
C TRP A 235 -20.46 -16.36 8.17
N GLN A 236 -20.44 -15.03 8.35
CA GLN A 236 -20.80 -14.40 9.62
C GLN A 236 -22.22 -14.75 10.05
N ALA A 237 -23.17 -14.71 9.13
CA ALA A 237 -24.57 -15.04 9.40
C ALA A 237 -24.77 -16.52 9.80
N GLU A 238 -23.86 -17.41 9.39
CA GLU A 238 -23.83 -18.80 9.85
C GLU A 238 -23.26 -18.94 11.27
N GLN A 239 -22.31 -18.10 11.68
CA GLN A 239 -21.73 -18.14 13.03
C GLN A 239 -22.70 -17.63 14.11
N ASP A 240 -23.70 -16.83 13.73
CA ASP A 240 -24.70 -16.28 14.65
C ASP A 240 -25.85 -17.27 14.99
N GLN A 241 -25.85 -18.48 14.41
CA GLN A 241 -26.89 -19.52 14.59
C GLN A 241 -26.53 -20.54 15.69
#